data_AF-A0A6N6P3Y9-F1
#
_entry.id   AF-A0A6N6P3Y9-F1
#
_cell.length_a   1.000
_cell.length_b   1.000
_cell.length_c   1.000
_cell.angle_alpha   90.00
_cell.angle_beta   90.00
_cell.angle_gamma   90.00
#
_symmetry.space_group_name_H-M   'P 1'
#
loop_
_entity.id
_entity.type
_entity.pdbx_description
1 polymer ?
#
loop_
_entity_poly.entity_id
_entity_poly.type
_entity_poly.pdbx_seq_one_letter_code
_entity_poly.pdbx_strand_id
1 'polypeptide(L)' 'MRGVIMKKGEPVDRALKRLKTKLDTEGVLEEIRRRRSFETPTERRQRKLRTASKRNKIRWRYTSGTGSANNAEKIEMAN' A
#
# COMPACT_ATOMS: atom_id res chain seq x y z
N MET A 1 22.16 2.08 2.72
CA MET A 1 22.42 1.22 1.55
C MET A 1 21.22 0.28 1.37
N ARG A 2 20.48 0.38 0.26
CA ARG A 2 19.31 -0.49 -0.01
C ARG A 2 19.80 -1.73 -0.74
N GLY A 3 20.18 -2.75 0.03
CA GLY A 3 20.68 -4.02 -0.47
C GLY A 3 19.98 -5.20 0.19
N VAL A 4 20.00 -6.35 -0.46
CA VAL A 4 19.60 -7.62 0.13
C VAL A 4 20.86 -8.45 0.31
N ILE A 5 21.12 -8.88 1.54
CA ILE A 5 22.19 -9.82 1.84
C ILE A 5 21.70 -11.21 1.41
N MET A 6 22.45 -11.85 0.52
CA MET A 6 22.16 -13.19 0.04
C MET A 6 22.71 -14.23 1.03
N LYS A 7 21.96 -15.33 1.22
CA LYS A 7 22.47 -16.49 1.97
C LYS A 7 23.16 -17.46 1.01
N LYS A 8 24.16 -18.20 1.50
CA LYS A 8 24.84 -19.26 0.73
C LYS A 8 23.81 -20.32 0.29
N GLY A 9 23.72 -20.60 -1.01
CA GLY A 9 22.76 -21.54 -1.59
C GLY A 9 21.40 -20.96 -1.98
N GLU A 10 21.19 -19.65 -1.85
CA GLU A 10 19.96 -19.02 -2.34
C GLU A 10 20.03 -18.76 -3.86
N PRO A 11 18.98 -19.12 -4.63
CA PRO A 11 18.93 -18.77 -6.05
C PRO A 11 18.88 -17.25 -6.24
N VAL A 12 19.65 -16.76 -7.22
CA VAL A 12 19.80 -15.33 -7.53
C VAL A 12 18.44 -14.65 -7.75
N ASP A 13 17.51 -15.33 -8.43
CA ASP A 13 16.16 -14.82 -8.71
C ASP A 13 15.37 -14.49 -7.44
N ARG A 14 15.55 -15.26 -6.36
CA ARG A 14 14.88 -15.01 -5.09
C ARG A 14 15.43 -13.77 -4.39
N ALA A 15 16.73 -13.53 -4.51
CA ALA A 15 17.34 -12.31 -4.01
C ALA A 15 16.87 -11.07 -4.79
N LEU A 16 16.79 -11.16 -6.12
CA LEU A 16 16.27 -10.11 -6.98
C LEU A 16 14.79 -9.79 -6.67
N LYS A 17 13.97 -10.82 -6.47
CA LYS A 17 12.56 -10.64 -6.09
C LYS A 17 12.42 -9.92 -4.75
N ARG A 18 13.21 -10.30 -3.74
CA ARG A 18 13.21 -9.63 -2.43
C ARG A 18 13.67 -8.18 -2.53
N LEU A 19 14.69 -7.90 -3.33
CA LEU A 19 15.16 -6.54 -3.56
C LEU A 19 14.07 -5.69 -4.20
N LYS A 20 13.41 -6.22 -5.25
CA LYS A 20 12.28 -5.55 -5.89
C LYS A 20 11.15 -5.27 -4.89
N THR A 21 10.73 -6.27 -4.12
CA THR A 21 9.67 -6.09 -3.11
C THR A 21 10.02 -5.03 -2.06
N LYS A 22 11.28 -4.98 -1.60
CA LYS A 22 11.73 -3.91 -0.68
C LYS A 22 11.61 -2.53 -1.32
N LEU A 23 12.09 -2.36 -2.56
CA LEU A 23 12.00 -1.09 -3.30
C LEU A 23 10.55 -0.65 -3.55
N ASP A 24 9.67 -1.62 -3.84
CA ASP A 24 8.24 -1.38 -4.03
C ASP A 24 7.54 -0.99 -2.72
N THR A 25 7.88 -1.66 -1.61
CA THR A 25 7.32 -1.38 -0.27
C THR A 25 7.70 0.02 0.20
N GLU A 26 8.94 0.42 -0.04
CA GLU A 26 9.43 1.75 0.29
C GLU A 26 8.90 2.84 -0.66
N GLY A 27 8.31 2.47 -1.79
CA GLY A 27 7.74 3.40 -2.75
C GLY A 27 8.76 4.23 -3.55
N VAL A 28 10.03 3.79 -3.60
CA VAL A 28 11.12 4.54 -4.24
C VAL A 28 10.85 4.74 -5.74
N LEU A 29 10.38 3.70 -6.42
CA LEU A 29 10.06 3.76 -7.85
C LEU A 29 8.87 4.71 -8.13
N GLU A 30 7.87 4.74 -7.25
CA GLU A 30 6.75 5.67 -7.32
C GLU A 30 7.20 7.11 -7.09
N GLU A 31 8.13 7.32 -6.16
CA GLU A 31 8.67 8.63 -5.88
C GLU A 31 9.51 9.20 -7.03
N ILE A 32 10.36 8.37 -7.67
CA ILE A 32 11.12 8.76 -8.85
C ILE A 32 10.17 9.15 -9.99
N ARG A 33 9.13 8.33 -10.26
CA ARG A 33 8.12 8.65 -11.27
C ARG A 33 7.42 9.97 -10.98
N ARG A 34 7.05 10.22 -9.72
CA ARG A 34 6.41 11.46 -9.28
C ARG A 34 7.32 12.69 -9.44
N ARG A 35 8.62 12.55 -9.16
CA ARG A 35 9.59 13.66 -9.22
C ARG A 35 10.08 13.97 -10.63
N ARG A 36 9.72 13.16 -11.64
CA ARG A 36 10.12 13.37 -13.04
C ARG A 36 9.59 14.67 -13.65
N SER A 37 8.45 15.16 -13.16
CA SER A 37 7.85 16.42 -13.56
C SER A 37 7.32 17.19 -12.36
N PHE A 38 7.16 18.50 -12.52
CA PHE A 38 6.51 19.32 -11.50
C PHE A 38 5.02 18.91 -11.34
N GLU A 39 4.55 18.83 -10.11
CA GLU A 39 3.15 18.56 -9.75
C GLU A 39 2.60 19.79 -9.03
N THR A 40 1.53 20.38 -9.57
CA THR A 40 0.88 21.54 -8.97
C THR A 40 0.25 21.19 -7.61
N PRO A 41 -0.03 22.18 -6.75
CA PRO A 41 -0.64 21.93 -5.43
C PRO A 41 -1.99 21.19 -5.52
N THR A 42 -2.79 21.51 -6.55
CA THR A 42 -4.10 20.88 -6.80
C THR A 42 -3.94 19.42 -7.20
N GLU A 43 -3.05 19.12 -8.15
CA GLU A 43 -2.77 17.74 -8.58
C GLU A 43 -2.24 16.90 -7.41
N ARG A 44 -1.39 17.48 -6.57
CA ARG A 44 -0.88 16.84 -5.34
C ARG A 44 -2.02 16.46 -4.40
N ARG A 45 -3.01 17.34 -4.22
CA ARG A 45 -4.20 17.06 -3.39
C ARG A 45 -5.04 15.93 -4.00
N GLN A 46 -5.32 15.98 -5.30
CA GLN A 46 -6.10 14.96 -5.99
C GLN A 46 -5.41 13.58 -5.94
N ARG A 47 -4.09 13.52 -6.11
CA ARG A 47 -3.32 12.28 -5.99
C ARG A 47 -3.38 11.68 -4.59
N LYS A 48 -3.24 12.51 -3.54
CA LYS A 48 -3.37 12.04 -2.15
C LYS A 48 -4.74 11.40 -1.89
N LEU A 49 -5.82 12.02 -2.36
CA LEU A 49 -7.17 11.47 -2.22
C LEU A 49 -7.33 10.14 -2.98
N ARG A 50 -6.88 10.08 -4.24
CA ARG A 50 -6.94 8.86 -5.06
C ARG A 50 -6.15 7.70 -4.43
N THR A 51 -4.93 7.96 -3.97
CA THR A 51 -4.07 6.94 -3.34
C THR A 51 -4.62 6.46 -2.00
N ALA A 52 -5.16 7.37 -1.18
CA ALA A 52 -5.80 7.01 0.09
C ALA A 52 -7.04 6.12 -0.12
N SER A 53 -7.94 6.52 -1.05
CA SER A 53 -9.13 5.73 -1.39
C SER A 53 -8.76 4.33 -1.90
N LYS A 54 -7.79 4.24 -2.83
CA LYS A 54 -7.31 2.96 -3.36
C LYS A 54 -6.73 2.06 -2.25
N ARG A 55 -5.92 2.60 -1.35
CA ARG A 55 -5.34 1.86 -0.21
C ARG A 55 -6.43 1.36 0.73
N ASN A 56 -7.41 2.21 1.05
CA ASN A 56 -8.53 1.84 1.93
C ASN A 56 -9.35 0.70 1.32
N LYS A 57 -9.68 0.78 0.02
CA LYS A 57 -10.41 -0.27 -0.70
C LYS A 57 -9.68 -1.60 -0.71
N ILE A 58 -8.35 -1.60 -0.84
CA ILE A 58 -7.54 -2.83 -0.80
C ILE A 58 -7.47 -3.39 0.63
N ARG A 59 -7.31 -2.52 1.64
CA ARG A 59 -7.23 -2.93 3.05
C ARG A 59 -8.48 -3.66 3.52
N TRP A 60 -9.65 -3.20 3.10
CA TRP A 60 -10.95 -3.78 3.47
C TRP A 60 -11.54 -4.67 2.37
N ARG A 61 -10.74 -5.12 1.40
CA ARG A 61 -11.25 -5.91 0.25
C ARG A 61 -11.89 -7.24 0.66
N TYR A 62 -11.48 -7.78 1.81
CA TYR A 62 -12.09 -8.94 2.46
C TYR A 62 -12.57 -8.54 3.85
N THR A 63 -13.69 -7.83 3.94
CA THR A 63 -14.48 -7.83 5.17
C THR A 63 -15.18 -9.19 5.22
N SER A 64 -14.73 -10.10 6.10
CA SER A 64 -15.56 -11.23 6.50
C SER A 64 -16.90 -10.65 7.00
N GLY A 65 -18.02 -11.22 6.56
CA GLY A 65 -19.38 -10.71 6.84
C GLY A 65 -19.75 -10.55 8.32
N THR A 66 -18.84 -10.88 9.23
CA THR A 66 -18.97 -10.74 10.69
C THR A 66 -18.81 -9.29 11.19
N GLY A 67 -18.15 -8.40 10.44
CA GLY A 67 -17.95 -7.00 10.87
C GLY A 67 -19.15 -6.07 10.63
N SER A 68 -20.11 -6.48 9.80
CA SER A 68 -21.29 -5.67 9.48
C SER A 68 -22.43 -5.87 10.49
N ALA A 69 -22.54 -7.06 11.09
CA ALA A 69 -23.60 -7.38 12.07
C ALA A 69 -23.40 -6.61 13.39
N ASN A 70 -22.16 -6.58 13.92
CA ASN A 70 -21.85 -5.97 15.21
C ASN A 70 -22.07 -4.45 15.28
N ASN A 71 -22.01 -3.75 14.13
CA ASN A 71 -22.33 -2.32 14.06
C ASN A 71 -23.83 -2.05 14.00
N ALA A 72 -24.63 -2.97 13.43
CA ALA A 72 -26.08 -2.86 13.40
C ALA A 72 -26.68 -3.11 14.80
N GLU A 73 -26.21 -4.14 15.50
CA GLU A 73 -26.64 -4.46 16.88
C GLU A 73 -26.32 -3.32 17.87
N LYS A 74 -25.18 -2.64 17.70
CA LYS A 74 -24.82 -1.47 18.53
C LYS A 74 -25.70 -0.25 18.29
N ILE A 75 -26.26 -0.10 17.09
CA ILE A 75 -27.15 1.02 16.75
C ILE A 75 -28.57 0.73 17.27
N GLU A 76 -29.01 -0.53 17.25
CA GLU A 76 -30.30 -0.94 17.84
C GLU A 76 -30.30 -0.87 19.38
N MET A 77 -29.20 -1.22 20.06
CA MET A 77 -29.10 -1.15 21.52
C MET A 77 -28.97 0.27 22.10
N ALA A 78 -28.75 1.28 21.25
CA ALA A 78 -28.55 2.67 21.68
C ALA A 78 -29.82 3.55 21.55
N ASN A 79 -30.95 2.96 21.17
CA ASN A 79 -32.28 3.60 21.13
C ASN A 79 -33.14 3.19 22.31
#